data_AF-A0A8H7EPL0-F1
#
_entry.id   AF-A0A8H7EPL0-F1
#
_cell.length_a   1.000
_cell.length_b   1.000
_cell.length_c   1.000
_cell.angle_alpha   90.00
_cell.angle_beta   90.00
_cell.angle_gamma   90.00
#
_symmetry.space_group_name_H-M   'P 1'
#
loop_
_entity.id
_entity.type
_entity.pdbx_description
1 polymer ?
#
loop_
_entity_poly.entity_id
_entity_poly.type
_entity_poly.pdbx_seq_one_letter_code
_entity_poly.pdbx_strand_id
1 'polypeptide(L)'
;MSSKVIKEESTHTPVTTAVSAKEIEEEAENQRKDQELKELLATSKLLEEYHMDEMSSRDRRKHMMSKLENLGVKPSPSIKVPLAMHLGLEAKKKERQQKRLQKAKDLGLYDKSTRHLYVEAKTKKRDRDPGITNGIGKMRGAMLTISKREIAQVNRQGSKKSGRKKK
;
A
#
# COMPACT_ATOMS: atom_id res chain seq x y z
N MET A 1 7.10 -14.57 -55.08
CA MET A 1 7.83 -13.54 -54.30
C MET A 1 8.13 -14.14 -52.92
N SER A 2 9.35 -14.65 -52.74
CA SER A 2 9.77 -15.43 -51.57
C SER A 2 10.16 -14.51 -50.41
N SER A 3 9.46 -14.61 -49.29
CA SER A 3 9.76 -13.87 -48.06
C SER A 3 10.87 -14.57 -47.28
N LYS A 4 12.13 -14.17 -47.51
CA LYS A 4 13.26 -14.55 -46.66
C LYS A 4 13.11 -13.87 -45.30
N VAL A 5 12.87 -14.66 -44.26
CA VAL A 5 12.98 -14.21 -42.86
C VAL A 5 14.46 -14.18 -42.51
N ILE A 6 14.97 -12.99 -42.22
CA ILE A 6 16.34 -12.77 -41.74
C ILE A 6 16.39 -13.33 -40.31
N LYS A 7 17.21 -14.36 -40.12
CA LYS A 7 17.52 -14.91 -38.80
C LYS A 7 18.64 -14.05 -38.21
N GLU A 8 18.29 -13.07 -37.39
CA GLU A 8 19.29 -12.33 -36.62
C GLU A 8 19.78 -13.23 -35.48
N GLU A 9 21.00 -13.75 -35.61
CA GLU A 9 21.72 -14.37 -34.51
C GLU A 9 22.36 -13.25 -33.68
N SER A 10 21.75 -12.91 -32.55
CA SER A 10 22.37 -12.04 -31.55
C SER A 10 23.46 -12.82 -30.81
N THR A 11 24.71 -12.66 -31.25
CA THR A 11 25.89 -13.10 -30.50
C THR A 11 26.12 -12.17 -29.31
N HIS A 12 25.39 -12.41 -28.20
CA HIS A 12 25.80 -11.88 -26.90
C HIS A 12 27.04 -12.66 -26.44
N THR A 13 28.23 -12.14 -26.76
CA THR A 13 29.45 -12.59 -26.10
C THR A 13 29.42 -12.11 -24.64
N PRO A 14 29.59 -13.01 -23.65
CA PRO A 14 29.74 -12.57 -22.28
C PRO A 14 31.07 -11.84 -22.15
N VAL A 15 31.01 -10.59 -21.71
CA VAL A 15 32.19 -9.80 -21.34
C VAL A 15 32.83 -10.48 -20.13
N THR A 16 33.92 -11.21 -20.34
CA THR A 16 34.73 -11.81 -19.28
C THR A 16 35.54 -10.70 -18.58
N THR A 17 34.92 -10.02 -17.62
CA THR A 17 35.67 -9.31 -16.58
C THR A 17 36.30 -10.36 -15.67
N ALA A 18 37.59 -10.23 -15.36
CA ALA A 18 38.28 -11.16 -14.45
C ALA A 18 37.62 -11.07 -13.07
N VAL A 19 36.80 -12.08 -12.77
CA VAL A 19 35.96 -12.17 -11.57
C VAL A 19 36.88 -12.35 -10.36
N SER A 20 36.78 -11.45 -9.37
CA SER A 20 37.56 -11.59 -8.14
C SER A 20 37.11 -12.83 -7.35
N ALA A 21 37.98 -13.46 -6.56
CA ALA A 21 37.62 -14.70 -5.83
C ALA A 21 36.36 -14.54 -4.94
N LYS A 22 36.09 -13.31 -4.48
CA LYS A 22 34.88 -12.95 -3.73
C LYS A 22 33.62 -12.95 -4.59
N GLU A 23 33.71 -12.48 -5.82
CA GLU A 23 32.58 -12.51 -6.75
C GLU A 23 32.20 -13.95 -7.14
N ILE A 24 33.17 -14.87 -7.21
CA ILE A 24 32.90 -16.30 -7.46
C ILE A 24 32.16 -16.94 -6.27
N GLU A 25 32.54 -16.60 -5.04
CA GLU A 25 31.84 -17.05 -3.83
C GLU A 25 30.42 -16.47 -3.76
N GLU A 26 30.25 -15.19 -4.06
CA GLU A 26 28.94 -14.53 -4.14
C GLU A 26 28.05 -15.14 -5.23
N GLU A 27 28.60 -15.46 -6.40
CA GLU A 27 27.88 -16.14 -7.48
C GLU A 27 27.44 -17.55 -7.06
N ALA A 28 28.31 -18.32 -6.39
CA ALA A 28 27.96 -19.64 -5.88
C ALA A 28 26.87 -19.57 -4.79
N GLU A 29 26.92 -18.56 -3.92
CA GLU A 29 25.85 -18.31 -2.95
C GLU A 29 24.53 -17.91 -3.61
N ASN A 30 24.57 -17.06 -4.63
CA ASN A 30 23.38 -16.65 -5.39
C ASN A 30 22.75 -17.85 -6.10
N GLN A 31 23.56 -18.74 -6.69
CA GLN A 31 23.08 -19.98 -7.29
C GLN A 31 22.40 -20.89 -6.26
N ARG A 32 22.94 -21.00 -5.04
CA ARG A 32 22.31 -21.76 -3.95
C ARG A 32 20.97 -21.15 -3.53
N LYS A 33 20.93 -19.82 -3.35
CA LYS A 33 19.69 -19.08 -3.03
C LYS A 33 18.63 -19.25 -4.12
N ASP A 34 19.04 -19.26 -5.39
CA ASP A 34 18.13 -19.49 -6.52
C ASP A 34 17.61 -20.93 -6.57
N GLN A 35 18.44 -21.92 -6.21
CA GLN A 35 18.01 -23.32 -6.09
C GLN A 35 16.99 -23.48 -4.96
N GLU A 36 17.29 -22.95 -3.77
CA GLU A 36 16.38 -22.97 -2.63
C GLU A 36 15.06 -22.27 -2.95
N LEU A 37 15.11 -21.11 -3.63
CA LEU A 37 13.91 -20.40 -4.07
C LEU A 37 13.07 -21.24 -5.04
N LYS A 38 13.69 -21.95 -5.99
CA LYS A 38 12.98 -22.84 -6.94
C LYS A 38 12.27 -23.98 -6.20
N GLU A 39 12.93 -24.57 -5.20
CA GLU A 39 12.35 -25.63 -4.36
C GLU A 39 11.17 -25.11 -3.54
N LEU A 40 11.30 -23.93 -2.92
CA LEU A 40 10.21 -23.29 -2.18
C LEU A 40 9.02 -22.93 -3.08
N LEU A 41 9.26 -22.44 -4.30
CA LEU A 41 8.19 -22.15 -5.26
C LEU A 41 7.49 -23.43 -5.70
N ALA A 42 8.23 -24.52 -5.95
CA ALA A 42 7.65 -25.81 -6.31
C ALA A 42 6.79 -26.39 -5.16
N THR A 43 7.31 -26.38 -3.93
CA THR A 43 6.59 -26.88 -2.75
C THR A 43 5.36 -26.04 -2.42
N SER A 44 5.46 -24.70 -2.49
CA SER A 44 4.30 -23.82 -2.27
C SER A 44 3.19 -24.04 -3.29
N LYS A 45 3.54 -24.27 -4.56
CA LYS A 45 2.57 -24.62 -5.61
C LYS A 45 1.88 -25.95 -5.34
N LEU A 46 2.64 -26.98 -4.92
CA LEU A 46 2.07 -28.28 -4.59
C LEU A 46 1.13 -28.21 -3.39
N LEU A 47 1.52 -27.47 -2.34
CA LEU A 47 0.67 -27.25 -1.18
C LEU A 47 -0.61 -26.49 -1.55
N GLU A 48 -0.51 -25.51 -2.45
CA GLU A 48 -1.68 -24.79 -2.95
C GLU A 48 -2.60 -25.68 -3.77
N GLU A 49 -2.06 -26.51 -4.68
CA GLU A 49 -2.85 -27.45 -5.48
C GLU A 49 -3.57 -28.46 -4.59
N TYR A 50 -2.88 -29.04 -3.61
CA TYR A 50 -3.49 -29.93 -2.61
C TYR A 50 -4.61 -29.22 -1.84
N HIS A 51 -4.35 -28.01 -1.35
CA HIS A 51 -5.36 -27.22 -0.67
C HIS A 51 -6.55 -26.91 -1.58
N MET A 52 -6.33 -26.62 -2.87
CA MET A 52 -7.41 -26.40 -3.82
C MET A 52 -8.23 -27.66 -4.08
N ASP A 53 -7.61 -28.82 -4.07
CA ASP A 53 -8.27 -30.11 -4.29
C ASP A 53 -9.17 -30.55 -3.14
N GLU A 54 -8.78 -30.26 -1.91
CA GLU A 54 -9.65 -30.44 -0.74
C GLU A 54 -10.85 -29.48 -0.72
N MET A 55 -10.72 -28.32 -1.36
CA MET A 55 -11.72 -27.27 -1.31
C MET A 55 -12.87 -27.53 -2.29
N SER A 56 -14.10 -27.26 -1.81
CA SER A 56 -15.30 -27.29 -2.65
C SER A 56 -15.13 -26.36 -3.87
N SER A 57 -15.76 -26.70 -5.00
CA SER A 57 -15.68 -25.92 -6.25
C SER A 57 -16.01 -24.43 -6.06
N ARG A 58 -16.94 -24.11 -5.15
CA ARG A 58 -17.29 -22.72 -4.81
C ARG A 58 -16.16 -22.02 -4.06
N ASP A 59 -15.53 -22.69 -3.11
CA ASP A 59 -14.50 -22.10 -2.27
C ASP A 59 -13.16 -22.02 -3.00
N ARG A 60 -12.86 -22.98 -3.89
CA ARG A 60 -11.75 -22.92 -4.85
C ARG A 60 -11.80 -21.65 -5.69
N ARG A 61 -12.97 -21.32 -6.25
CA ARG A 61 -13.16 -20.07 -7.02
C ARG A 61 -12.93 -18.82 -6.17
N LYS A 62 -13.40 -18.80 -4.91
CA LYS A 62 -13.17 -17.66 -4.00
C LYS A 62 -11.70 -17.51 -3.65
N HIS A 63 -11.01 -18.62 -3.37
CA HIS A 63 -9.58 -18.61 -3.08
C HIS A 63 -8.79 -18.05 -4.26
N MET A 64 -9.06 -18.55 -5.47
CA MET A 64 -8.44 -18.04 -6.70
C MET A 64 -8.69 -16.54 -6.89
N MET A 65 -9.92 -16.06 -6.68
CA MET A 65 -10.23 -14.62 -6.76
C MET A 65 -9.50 -13.80 -5.69
N SER A 66 -9.43 -14.29 -4.45
CA SER A 66 -8.67 -13.63 -3.38
C SER A 66 -7.17 -13.56 -3.69
N LYS A 67 -6.61 -14.60 -4.33
CA LYS A 67 -5.22 -14.60 -4.79
C LYS A 67 -5.00 -13.56 -5.88
N LEU A 68 -5.92 -13.46 -6.85
CA LEU A 68 -5.86 -12.42 -7.88
C LEU A 68 -5.93 -11.01 -7.26
N GLU A 69 -6.79 -10.80 -6.26
CA GLU A 69 -6.86 -9.52 -5.53
C GLU A 69 -5.55 -9.18 -4.81
N ASN A 70 -4.93 -10.17 -4.14
CA ASN A 70 -3.64 -10.00 -3.48
C ASN A 70 -2.49 -9.71 -4.47
N LEU A 71 -2.56 -10.27 -5.69
CA LEU A 71 -1.61 -9.99 -6.77
C LEU A 71 -1.83 -8.61 -7.44
N GLY A 72 -2.85 -7.86 -7.01
CA GLY A 72 -3.11 -6.50 -7.48
C GLY A 72 -4.23 -6.37 -8.52
N VAL A 73 -4.97 -7.44 -8.80
CA VAL A 73 -6.21 -7.33 -9.59
C VAL A 73 -7.24 -6.56 -8.77
N LYS A 74 -7.94 -5.61 -9.40
CA LYS A 74 -9.00 -4.86 -8.71
C LYS A 74 -10.10 -5.83 -8.25
N PRO A 75 -10.59 -5.70 -7.01
CA PRO A 75 -11.65 -6.57 -6.52
C PRO A 75 -12.91 -6.42 -7.37
N SER A 76 -13.62 -7.52 -7.55
CA SER A 76 -14.88 -7.50 -8.29
C SER A 76 -15.87 -6.52 -7.63
N PRO A 77 -16.65 -5.75 -8.42
CA PRO A 77 -17.60 -4.81 -7.84
C PRO A 77 -18.63 -5.57 -7.00
N SER A 78 -18.92 -5.04 -5.81
CA SER A 78 -19.96 -5.61 -4.96
C SER A 78 -21.30 -5.66 -5.68
N ILE A 79 -22.07 -6.72 -5.46
CA ILE A 79 -23.43 -6.86 -6.00
C ILE A 79 -24.24 -5.63 -5.60
N LYS A 80 -24.87 -4.98 -6.58
CA LYS A 80 -25.77 -3.84 -6.33
C LYS A 80 -26.97 -4.33 -5.53
N VAL A 81 -27.08 -3.86 -4.29
CA VAL A 81 -28.18 -4.16 -3.37
C VAL A 81 -28.93 -2.87 -3.02
N PRO A 82 -30.26 -2.92 -2.77
CA PRO A 82 -31.00 -1.76 -2.30
C PRO A 82 -30.43 -1.20 -0.99
N LEU A 83 -30.51 0.12 -0.80
CA LEU A 83 -29.92 0.80 0.36
C LEU A 83 -30.41 0.23 1.70
N ALA A 84 -31.71 -0.03 1.83
CA ALA A 84 -32.29 -0.59 3.06
C ALA A 84 -31.68 -1.96 3.40
N MET A 85 -31.51 -2.83 2.40
CA MET A 85 -30.88 -4.14 2.58
C MET A 85 -29.40 -3.99 2.91
N HIS A 86 -28.69 -3.09 2.22
CA HIS A 86 -27.29 -2.79 2.49
C HIS A 86 -27.06 -2.38 3.95
N LEU A 87 -27.83 -1.41 4.44
CA LEU A 87 -27.75 -0.94 5.82
C LEU A 87 -28.07 -2.06 6.82
N GLY A 88 -29.05 -2.91 6.52
CA GLY A 88 -29.37 -4.08 7.34
C GLY A 88 -28.22 -5.10 7.41
N LEU A 89 -27.57 -5.37 6.27
CA LEU A 89 -26.40 -6.25 6.21
C LEU A 89 -25.21 -5.67 6.99
N GLU A 90 -24.96 -4.36 6.87
CA GLU A 90 -23.91 -3.69 7.63
C GLU A 90 -24.18 -3.71 9.14
N ALA A 91 -25.42 -3.45 9.55
CA ALA A 91 -25.81 -3.50 10.96
C ALA A 91 -25.59 -4.90 11.55
N LYS A 92 -26.02 -5.95 10.83
CA LYS A 92 -25.81 -7.34 11.25
C LYS A 92 -24.34 -7.74 11.24
N LYS A 93 -23.52 -7.22 10.31
CA LYS A 93 -22.06 -7.41 10.33
C LYS A 93 -21.45 -6.82 11.60
N LYS A 94 -21.82 -5.59 11.97
CA LYS A 94 -21.37 -4.92 13.20
C LYS A 94 -21.80 -5.68 14.46
N GLU A 95 -23.05 -6.13 14.52
CA GLU A 95 -23.56 -6.92 15.65
C GLU A 95 -22.77 -8.23 15.82
N ARG A 96 -22.51 -8.97 14.73
CA ARG A 96 -21.68 -10.19 14.76
C ARG A 96 -20.26 -9.90 15.25
N GLN A 97 -19.66 -8.80 14.79
CA GLN A 97 -18.32 -8.38 15.24
C GLN A 97 -18.31 -8.05 16.74
N GLN A 98 -19.31 -7.32 17.24
CA GLN A 98 -19.46 -7.02 18.67
C GLN A 98 -19.63 -8.29 19.50
N LYS A 99 -20.47 -9.23 19.06
CA LYS A 99 -20.62 -10.54 19.73
C LYS A 99 -19.33 -11.33 19.75
N ARG A 100 -18.57 -11.35 18.64
CA ARG A 100 -17.25 -12.00 18.57
C ARG A 100 -16.25 -11.36 19.53
N LEU A 101 -16.23 -10.04 19.60
CA LEU A 101 -15.40 -9.28 20.52
C LEU A 101 -15.76 -9.60 21.99
N GLN A 102 -17.05 -9.61 22.31
CA GLN A 102 -17.51 -9.92 23.67
C GLN A 102 -17.12 -11.35 24.06
N LYS A 103 -17.38 -12.34 23.19
CA LYS A 103 -16.93 -13.73 23.41
C LYS A 103 -15.42 -13.83 23.64
N ALA A 104 -14.61 -13.10 22.87
CA ALA A 104 -13.17 -13.11 23.05
C ALA A 104 -12.73 -12.50 24.40
N LYS A 105 -13.45 -11.47 24.88
CA LYS A 105 -13.23 -10.92 26.23
C LYS A 105 -13.63 -11.89 27.32
N ASP A 106 -14.80 -12.50 27.19
CA ASP A 106 -15.34 -13.45 28.17
C ASP A 106 -14.43 -14.69 28.29
N LEU A 107 -13.84 -15.14 27.18
CA LEU A 107 -12.87 -16.24 27.13
C LEU A 107 -11.44 -15.83 27.53
N GLY A 108 -11.17 -14.54 27.76
CA GLY A 108 -9.82 -14.04 28.06
C GLY A 108 -8.83 -14.05 26.88
N LEU A 109 -9.29 -14.26 25.65
CA LEU A 109 -8.47 -14.27 24.43
C LEU A 109 -8.16 -12.87 23.88
N TYR A 110 -8.84 -11.85 24.40
CA TYR A 110 -8.68 -10.48 23.97
C TYR A 110 -7.53 -9.78 24.71
N ASP A 111 -6.49 -9.43 23.96
CA ASP A 111 -5.32 -8.68 24.42
C ASP A 111 -4.94 -7.56 23.42
N LYS A 112 -4.08 -6.63 23.84
CA LYS A 112 -3.52 -5.57 22.98
C LYS A 112 -2.88 -6.16 21.72
N SER A 113 -2.19 -7.29 21.84
CA SER A 113 -1.59 -7.99 20.71
C SER A 113 -2.64 -8.54 19.73
N THR A 114 -3.74 -9.12 20.23
CA THR A 114 -4.79 -9.77 19.43
C THR A 114 -5.91 -8.81 18.98
N ARG A 115 -5.90 -7.56 19.44
CA ARG A 115 -6.92 -6.55 19.12
C ARG A 115 -7.23 -6.41 17.62
N HIS A 116 -6.21 -6.49 16.77
CA HIS A 116 -6.34 -6.36 15.32
C HIS A 116 -7.19 -7.46 14.67
N LEU A 117 -7.33 -8.62 15.32
CA LEU A 117 -8.16 -9.74 14.84
C LEU A 117 -9.66 -9.51 15.05
N TYR A 118 -10.02 -8.67 16.03
CA TYR A 118 -11.40 -8.46 16.45
C TYR A 118 -11.93 -7.07 16.12
N VAL A 119 -11.05 -6.07 16.03
CA VAL A 119 -11.41 -4.68 15.77
C VAL A 119 -10.75 -4.21 14.49
N GLU A 120 -11.54 -3.96 13.45
CA GLU A 120 -11.06 -3.34 12.22
C GLU A 120 -10.59 -1.91 12.52
N ALA A 121 -9.27 -1.68 12.47
CA ALA A 121 -8.69 -0.36 12.64
C ALA A 121 -8.95 0.48 11.39
N LYS A 122 -10.05 1.25 11.39
CA LYS A 122 -10.28 2.26 10.35
C LYS A 122 -9.32 3.42 10.55
N THR A 123 -8.32 3.54 9.68
CA THR A 123 -7.46 4.73 9.63
C THR A 123 -8.29 5.90 9.13
N LYS A 124 -8.85 6.68 10.07
CA LYS A 124 -9.54 7.92 9.72
C LYS A 124 -8.49 8.92 9.27
N LYS A 125 -8.25 9.02 7.97
CA LYS A 125 -7.56 10.17 7.36
C LYS A 125 -8.45 11.39 7.59
N ARG A 126 -8.21 12.07 8.71
CA ARG A 126 -8.95 13.27 9.07
C ARG A 126 -8.14 14.42 8.53
N ASP A 127 -8.41 14.79 7.28
CA ASP A 127 -8.02 16.10 6.77
C ASP A 127 -8.83 17.10 7.59
N ARG A 128 -8.20 17.61 8.65
CA ARG A 128 -8.80 18.69 9.43
C ARG A 128 -8.75 19.91 8.53
N ASP A 129 -9.92 20.44 8.20
CA ASP A 129 -10.00 21.77 7.61
C ASP A 129 -9.24 22.73 8.54
N PRO A 130 -8.16 23.39 8.08
CA PRO A 130 -7.42 24.33 8.89
C PRO A 130 -8.25 25.56 9.28
N GLY A 131 -9.45 25.75 8.70
CA GLY A 131 -10.32 26.87 8.96
C GLY A 131 -9.72 28.19 8.47
N ILE A 132 -10.25 29.31 8.96
CA ILE A 132 -9.68 30.64 8.69
C ILE A 132 -8.36 30.75 9.47
N THR A 133 -7.25 30.70 8.76
CA THR A 133 -5.92 30.88 9.33
C THR A 133 -5.47 32.33 9.25
N ASN A 134 -4.52 32.70 10.10
CA ASN A 134 -3.95 34.05 10.09
C ASN A 134 -3.10 34.23 8.83
N GLY A 135 -3.21 35.37 8.15
CA GLY A 135 -2.42 35.67 6.95
C GLY A 135 -0.94 35.99 7.19
N ILE A 136 -0.53 36.20 8.46
CA ILE A 136 0.84 36.51 8.86
C ILE A 136 1.19 35.71 10.12
N GLY A 137 2.39 35.12 10.15
CA GLY A 137 2.90 34.39 11.29
C GLY A 137 2.18 33.06 11.57
N LYS A 138 2.70 32.33 12.57
CA LYS A 138 2.07 31.12 13.09
C LYS A 138 1.54 31.40 14.49
N MET A 139 0.23 31.24 14.67
CA MET A 139 -0.40 31.32 15.97
C MET A 139 -0.34 29.96 16.67
N ARG A 140 0.13 29.93 17.92
CA ARG A 140 0.08 28.75 18.79
C ARG A 140 -0.54 29.19 20.13
N GLY A 141 -1.79 28.78 20.37
CA GLY A 141 -2.55 29.30 21.51
C GLY A 141 -2.75 30.81 21.38
N ALA A 142 -2.39 31.57 22.42
CA ALA A 142 -2.47 33.03 22.44
C ALA A 142 -1.18 33.73 21.93
N MET A 143 -0.16 32.98 21.52
CA MET A 143 1.12 33.54 21.07
C MET A 143 1.20 33.56 19.54
N LEU A 144 1.45 34.75 18.98
CA LEU A 144 1.72 34.93 17.56
C LEU A 144 3.23 34.98 17.32
N THR A 145 3.73 34.02 16.55
CA THR A 145 5.14 34.00 16.15
C THR A 145 5.28 34.51 14.73
N ILE A 146 6.01 35.62 14.55
CA ILE A 146 6.24 36.25 13.25
C ILE A 146 7.71 36.12 12.88
N SER A 147 7.99 35.68 11.66
CA SER A 147 9.37 35.55 11.18
C SER A 147 9.97 36.92 10.83
N LYS A 148 11.29 37.08 11.02
CA LYS A 148 11.99 38.33 10.64
C LYS A 148 11.78 38.71 9.16
N ARG A 149 11.59 37.71 8.30
CA ARG A 149 11.32 37.89 6.86
C ARG A 149 9.95 38.51 6.63
N GLU A 150 8.92 38.03 7.31
CA GLU A 150 7.55 38.58 7.24
C GLU A 150 7.51 40.02 7.76
N ILE A 151 8.19 40.31 8.87
CA ILE A 151 8.32 41.69 9.39
C ILE A 151 8.95 42.60 8.34
N ALA A 152 10.06 42.16 7.73
CA ALA A 152 10.73 42.93 6.69
C ALA A 152 9.86 43.12 5.43
N GLN A 153 9.04 42.13 5.06
CA GLN A 153 8.12 42.22 3.94
C GLN A 153 7.00 43.24 4.18
N VAL A 154 6.38 43.21 5.37
CA VAL A 154 5.35 44.19 5.76
C VAL A 154 5.94 45.60 5.76
N ASN A 155 7.13 45.78 6.32
CA ASN A 155 7.82 47.08 6.35
C ASN A 155 8.15 47.60 4.93
N ARG A 156 8.48 46.71 3.99
CA ARG A 156 8.73 47.08 2.58
C ARG A 156 7.47 47.42 1.80
N GLN A 157 6.35 46.77 2.10
CA GLN A 157 5.06 47.04 1.45
C GLN A 157 4.51 48.44 1.80
N GLY A 158 4.85 48.98 2.97
CA GLY A 158 4.50 50.34 3.37
C GLY A 158 5.25 51.45 2.63
N SER A 159 6.43 51.18 2.03
CA SER A 159 7.14 52.16 1.22
C SER A 159 6.64 52.11 -0.22
N LYS A 160 5.57 52.86 -0.53
CA LYS A 160 5.21 53.17 -1.93
C LYS A 160 6.46 53.79 -2.59
N LYS A 161 7.04 53.12 -3.59
CA LYS A 161 8.03 53.75 -4.48
C LYS A 161 7.34 54.96 -5.12
N SER A 162 7.66 56.16 -4.65
CA SER A 162 7.18 57.39 -5.28
C SER A 162 7.63 57.35 -6.74
N GLY A 163 6.66 57.41 -7.66
CA GLY A 163 6.91 57.27 -9.10
C GLY A 163 7.98 58.24 -9.56
N ARG A 164 9.08 57.70 -10.10
CA ARG A 164 10.09 58.47 -10.80
C ARG A 164 9.50 58.90 -12.15
N LYS A 165 8.89 60.09 -12.15
CA LYS A 165 8.42 60.83 -13.33
C LYS A 165 9.62 61.01 -14.27
N LYS A 166 9.64 60.31 -15.41
CA LYS A 166 10.59 60.59 -16.50
C LYS A 166 9.97 61.67 -17.40
N LYS A 167 10.70 62.78 -17.55
CA LYS A 167 10.64 63.65 -18.72
C LYS A 167 11.17 62.89 -19.92
#